data_AF-A0A8J5R8C1-F1
#
_entry.id   AF-A0A8J5R8C1-F1
#
_cell.length_a   1.000
_cell.length_b   1.000
_cell.length_c   1.000
_cell.angle_alpha   90.00
_cell.angle_beta   90.00
_cell.angle_gamma   90.00
#
_symmetry.space_group_name_H-M   'P 1'
#
loop_
_entity.id
_entity.type
_entity.pdbx_description
1 polymer ?
#
loop_
_entity_poly.entity_id
_entity_poly.type
_entity_poly.pdbx_seq_one_letter_code
_entity_poly.pdbx_strand_id
1 'polypeptide(L)'
;MATRSTQLRCALSDRPADLCCPSRRPSCSPSSVYTDLSAHGLAFVVAPSRDFSTALPGQFLGLANISSNGNGSNHFFAVELDTIQNKEFDDLNANHAGANVNGLRSEQSYYAGYYDDKDGSFRNLSLISREAMQVWVDYDDKDAQIT
;
A
#
# COMPACT_ATOMS: atom_id res chain seq x y z
N MET A 1 -1.79 19.82 26.17
CA MET A 1 -2.80 18.73 26.05
C MET A 1 -2.20 17.71 25.11
N ALA A 2 -1.81 16.53 25.60
CA ALA A 2 -1.08 15.55 24.79
C ALA A 2 -2.04 14.91 23.77
N THR A 3 -1.78 15.12 22.47
CA THR A 3 -2.52 14.52 21.37
C THR A 3 -2.21 13.02 21.34
N ARG A 4 -3.22 12.16 21.39
CA ARG A 4 -3.05 10.71 21.19
C ARG A 4 -3.05 10.43 19.69
N SER A 5 -1.96 10.77 19.00
CA SER A 5 -1.73 10.22 17.67
C SER A 5 -1.55 8.70 17.83
N THR A 6 -2.42 7.93 17.18
CA THR A 6 -2.22 6.47 17.08
C THR A 6 -1.33 6.24 15.88
N GLN A 7 -0.02 6.14 16.11
CA GLN A 7 0.92 5.75 15.06
C GLN A 7 0.75 4.25 14.78
N LEU A 8 0.25 3.89 13.60
CA LEU A 8 0.36 2.52 13.12
C LEU A 8 1.69 2.38 12.37
N ARG A 9 2.67 1.80 13.08
CA ARG A 9 3.99 1.50 12.52
C ARG A 9 3.94 0.20 11.74
N CYS A 10 3.89 0.29 10.42
CA CYS A 10 4.14 -0.84 9.53
C CYS A 10 5.55 -0.73 8.97
N ALA A 11 6.53 -1.32 9.65
CA ALA A 11 7.85 -1.53 9.05
C ALA A 11 7.75 -2.66 8.03
N LEU A 12 7.88 -2.35 6.75
CA LEU A 12 8.22 -3.35 5.74
C LEU A 12 9.68 -3.74 6.04
N SER A 13 9.85 -4.96 6.55
CA SER A 13 11.11 -5.51 7.09
C SER A 13 12.37 -5.02 6.36
N ASP A 14 13.42 -4.69 7.13
CA ASP A 14 14.80 -4.39 6.67
C ASP A 14 15.47 -5.54 5.87
N ARG A 15 14.71 -6.60 5.56
CA ARG A 15 15.09 -7.72 4.71
C ARG A 15 13.92 -8.07 3.78
N PRO A 16 13.96 -7.62 2.51
CA PRO A 16 12.95 -7.95 1.50
C PRO A 16 12.72 -9.46 1.30
N ALA A 17 13.66 -10.30 1.74
CA ALA A 17 13.66 -11.75 1.49
C ALA A 17 12.88 -12.60 2.50
N ASP A 18 12.57 -12.08 3.70
CA ASP A 18 12.11 -12.93 4.81
C ASP A 18 10.57 -13.11 4.86
N LEU A 19 9.80 -12.32 4.10
CA LEU A 19 8.32 -12.45 4.02
C LEU A 19 7.86 -13.60 3.10
N CYS A 20 8.71 -14.08 2.20
CA CYS A 20 8.41 -15.20 1.28
C CYS A 20 9.32 -16.43 1.46
N CYS A 21 10.21 -16.44 2.46
CA CYS A 21 11.15 -17.54 2.68
C CYS A 21 11.26 -17.94 4.15
N PRO A 22 10.61 -19.03 4.60
CA PRO A 22 10.82 -19.54 5.95
C PRO A 22 12.29 -19.96 6.12
N SER A 23 12.94 -19.40 7.14
CA SER A 23 14.34 -19.58 7.47
C SER A 23 14.72 -21.07 7.59
N ARG A 24 15.33 -21.66 6.54
CA ARG A 24 16.19 -22.89 6.53
C ARG A 24 16.42 -23.51 5.13
N ARG A 25 16.42 -22.73 4.03
CA ARG A 25 16.87 -23.23 2.71
C ARG A 25 17.91 -22.29 2.09
N PRO A 26 19.16 -22.75 1.82
CA PRO A 26 20.25 -21.90 1.33
C PRO A 26 20.16 -21.58 -0.18
N SER A 27 18.97 -21.57 -0.78
CA SER A 27 18.80 -21.38 -2.24
C SER A 27 17.68 -20.42 -2.63
N CYS A 28 17.21 -19.56 -1.73
CA CYS A 28 16.25 -18.53 -2.06
C CYS A 28 16.99 -17.20 -2.21
N SER A 29 17.38 -16.86 -3.43
CA SER A 29 17.66 -15.47 -3.80
C SER A 29 16.37 -14.93 -4.41
N PRO A 30 15.57 -14.11 -3.69
CA PRO A 30 14.35 -13.55 -4.24
C PRO A 30 14.71 -12.25 -4.98
N SER A 31 15.50 -12.39 -6.03
CA SER A 31 15.68 -11.33 -7.00
C SER A 31 15.11 -11.89 -8.29
N SER A 32 13.84 -11.53 -8.56
CA SER A 32 13.28 -11.73 -9.90
C SER A 32 14.30 -11.23 -10.92
N VAL A 33 14.60 -12.08 -11.91
CA VAL A 33 15.56 -11.81 -13.00
C VAL A 33 15.11 -10.60 -13.83
N TYR A 34 13.82 -10.26 -13.73
CA TYR A 34 13.20 -9.06 -14.30
C TYR A 34 13.11 -7.98 -13.23
N THR A 35 13.89 -6.92 -13.37
CA THR A 35 13.92 -5.76 -12.46
C THR A 35 12.76 -4.79 -12.69
N ASP A 36 12.01 -4.99 -13.77
CA ASP A 36 10.87 -4.21 -14.24
C ASP A 36 9.51 -4.88 -13.97
N LEU A 37 9.50 -6.12 -13.46
CA LEU A 37 8.28 -6.81 -13.06
C LEU A 37 7.97 -6.59 -11.57
N SER A 38 6.74 -6.16 -11.30
CA SER A 38 6.16 -6.03 -9.97
C SER A 38 4.99 -6.99 -9.76
N ALA A 39 4.62 -7.18 -8.49
CA ALA A 39 3.27 -7.61 -8.14
C ALA A 39 2.30 -6.42 -8.31
N HIS A 40 1.04 -6.55 -7.89
CA HIS A 40 0.09 -5.44 -8.01
C HIS A 40 0.36 -4.35 -6.96
N GLY A 41 0.66 -4.73 -5.73
CA GLY A 41 0.98 -3.76 -4.69
C GLY A 41 0.83 -4.34 -3.29
N LEU A 42 0.67 -3.44 -2.34
CA LEU A 42 0.49 -3.67 -0.90
C LEU A 42 -0.61 -2.75 -0.41
N ALA A 43 -1.40 -3.19 0.57
CA ALA A 43 -2.31 -2.31 1.30
C ALA A 43 -2.19 -2.49 2.82
N PHE A 44 -2.17 -1.37 3.53
CA PHE A 44 -2.48 -1.31 4.96
C PHE A 44 -3.98 -1.10 5.12
N VAL A 45 -4.66 -1.96 5.89
CA VAL A 45 -6.13 -2.02 5.91
C VAL A 45 -6.68 -1.89 7.33
N VAL A 46 -7.71 -1.07 7.47
CA VAL A 46 -8.54 -0.95 8.67
C VAL A 46 -9.97 -1.37 8.31
N ALA A 47 -10.45 -2.43 8.94
CA ALA A 47 -11.78 -2.98 8.72
C ALA A 47 -12.32 -3.63 10.01
N PRO A 48 -13.65 -3.70 10.20
CA PRO A 48 -14.28 -4.34 11.35
C PRO A 48 -14.17 -5.88 11.29
N SER A 49 -13.91 -6.44 10.11
CA SER A 49 -13.72 -7.87 9.87
C SER A 49 -12.38 -8.12 9.17
N ARG A 50 -11.82 -9.31 9.38
CA ARG A 50 -10.66 -9.82 8.62
C ARG A 50 -11.08 -10.79 7.51
N ASP A 51 -12.37 -10.98 7.29
CA ASP A 51 -12.89 -11.86 6.26
C ASP A 51 -12.88 -11.16 4.89
N PHE A 52 -11.85 -11.49 4.11
CA PHE A 52 -11.71 -11.13 2.70
C PHE A 52 -11.69 -12.38 1.81
N SER A 53 -12.30 -13.47 2.26
CA SER A 53 -12.23 -14.78 1.59
C SER A 53 -12.78 -14.79 0.15
N THR A 54 -13.67 -13.86 -0.17
CA THR A 54 -14.26 -13.69 -1.50
C THR A 54 -13.55 -12.63 -2.35
N ALA A 55 -12.52 -11.97 -1.82
CA ALA A 55 -11.78 -10.96 -2.54
C ALA A 55 -10.85 -11.60 -3.58
N LEU A 56 -10.60 -10.88 -4.68
CA LEU A 56 -9.74 -11.36 -5.75
C LEU A 56 -8.29 -10.90 -5.50
N PRO A 57 -7.29 -11.73 -5.89
CA PRO A 57 -5.91 -11.27 -5.94
C PRO A 57 -5.74 -10.31 -7.13
N GLY A 58 -4.49 -9.88 -7.33
CA GLY A 58 -4.15 -9.05 -8.47
C GLY A 58 -4.49 -7.59 -8.22
N GLN A 59 -5.13 -6.93 -9.17
CA GLN A 59 -5.46 -5.50 -9.08
C GLN A 59 -6.39 -5.18 -7.90
N PHE A 60 -7.13 -6.17 -7.39
CA PHE A 60 -8.04 -5.98 -6.26
C PHE A 60 -7.32 -6.02 -4.89
N LEU A 61 -6.01 -6.25 -4.85
CA LEU A 61 -5.16 -6.34 -3.64
C LEU A 61 -5.68 -7.29 -2.55
N GLY A 62 -6.61 -8.20 -2.87
CA GLY A 62 -7.28 -9.04 -1.89
C GLY A 62 -8.31 -8.30 -1.02
N LEU A 63 -8.81 -7.13 -1.44
CA LEU A 63 -9.74 -6.30 -0.66
C LEU A 63 -11.19 -6.34 -1.17
N ALA A 64 -11.37 -6.54 -2.47
CA ALA A 64 -12.69 -6.61 -3.09
C ALA A 64 -12.70 -7.62 -4.25
N ASN A 65 -13.85 -7.78 -4.87
CA ASN A 65 -14.00 -8.49 -6.14
C ASN A 65 -14.78 -7.64 -7.14
N ILE A 66 -14.96 -8.15 -8.36
CA ILE A 66 -15.61 -7.43 -9.46
C ILE A 66 -16.99 -6.87 -9.06
N SER A 67 -17.78 -7.60 -8.27
CA SER A 67 -19.13 -7.18 -7.90
C SER A 67 -19.22 -6.36 -6.60
N SER A 68 -18.23 -6.47 -5.72
CA SER A 68 -18.19 -5.76 -4.44
C SER A 68 -17.35 -4.49 -4.46
N ASN A 69 -16.51 -4.27 -5.48
CA ASN A 69 -15.63 -3.12 -5.55
C ASN A 69 -16.41 -1.79 -5.49
N GLY A 70 -16.15 -0.97 -4.47
CA GLY A 70 -16.85 0.30 -4.23
C GLY A 70 -18.19 0.15 -3.48
N ASN A 71 -18.57 -1.06 -3.05
CA ASN A 71 -19.77 -1.26 -2.26
C ASN A 71 -19.56 -0.79 -0.82
N GLY A 72 -20.37 0.17 -0.37
CA GLY A 72 -20.31 0.72 0.99
C GLY A 72 -20.46 -0.30 2.13
N SER A 73 -20.94 -1.51 1.83
CA SER A 73 -21.04 -2.61 2.80
C SER A 73 -19.71 -3.33 3.07
N ASN A 74 -18.66 -3.04 2.29
CA ASN A 74 -17.33 -3.62 2.52
C ASN A 74 -16.69 -3.13 3.81
N HIS A 75 -17.01 -1.90 4.23
CA HIS A 75 -16.57 -1.25 5.46
C HIS A 75 -15.06 -1.33 5.72
N PHE A 76 -14.25 -1.10 4.69
CA PHE A 76 -12.80 -0.98 4.86
C PHE A 76 -12.30 0.40 4.44
N PHE A 77 -11.24 0.83 5.12
CA PHE A 77 -10.34 1.86 4.67
C PHE A 77 -8.97 1.22 4.41
N ALA A 78 -8.30 1.62 3.33
CA ALA A 78 -6.96 1.16 3.01
C ALA A 78 -6.04 2.29 2.56
N VAL A 79 -4.76 2.19 2.91
CA VAL A 79 -3.67 2.93 2.27
C VAL A 79 -2.90 1.94 1.41
N GLU A 80 -2.87 2.15 0.10
CA GLU A 80 -2.18 1.28 -0.84
C GLU A 80 -0.88 1.88 -1.36
N LEU A 81 0.07 1.00 -1.67
CA LEU A 81 1.24 1.27 -2.49
C LEU A 81 1.06 0.43 -3.76
N ASP A 82 0.64 1.08 -4.85
CA ASP A 82 0.33 0.42 -6.11
C ASP A 82 1.47 0.61 -7.12
N THR A 83 1.80 -0.49 -7.77
CA THR A 83 2.93 -0.64 -8.69
C THR A 83 2.50 -1.01 -10.11
N ILE A 84 1.19 -1.01 -10.37
CA ILE A 84 0.58 -1.24 -11.67
C ILE A 84 -0.42 -0.11 -11.93
N GLN A 85 -0.62 0.26 -13.19
CA GLN A 85 -1.67 1.22 -13.54
C GLN A 85 -2.91 0.46 -14.03
N ASN A 86 -3.94 0.43 -13.20
CA ASN A 86 -5.26 -0.09 -13.52
C ASN A 86 -6.19 1.06 -13.90
N LYS A 87 -6.41 1.24 -15.22
CA LYS A 87 -7.28 2.31 -15.74
C LYS A 87 -8.72 2.19 -15.26
N GLU A 88 -9.17 0.98 -14.96
CA GLU A 88 -10.49 0.71 -14.39
C GLU A 88 -10.66 1.26 -12.96
N PHE A 89 -9.57 1.58 -12.26
CA PHE A 89 -9.57 2.19 -10.93
C PHE A 89 -9.14 3.67 -10.94
N ASP A 90 -8.95 4.24 -12.14
CA ASP A 90 -8.50 5.61 -12.38
C ASP A 90 -7.11 5.92 -11.78
N ASP A 91 -6.23 4.91 -11.77
CA ASP A 91 -4.86 5.05 -11.28
C ASP A 91 -4.05 6.11 -12.06
N LEU A 92 -3.35 6.95 -11.31
CA LEU A 92 -2.53 8.03 -11.87
C LEU A 92 -1.34 7.50 -12.69
N ASN A 93 -0.67 6.45 -12.20
CA ASN A 93 0.44 5.77 -12.87
C ASN A 93 0.70 4.39 -12.21
N ALA A 94 1.71 3.66 -12.70
CA ALA A 94 2.14 2.39 -12.12
C ALA A 94 3.12 2.54 -10.94
N ASN A 95 3.06 3.65 -10.18
CA ASN A 95 3.94 3.94 -9.05
C ASN A 95 3.33 5.05 -8.18
N HIS A 96 2.28 4.70 -7.42
CA HIS A 96 1.53 5.66 -6.62
C HIS A 96 1.14 5.10 -5.25
N ALA A 97 0.80 6.01 -4.35
CA ALA A 97 0.11 5.70 -3.10
C ALA A 97 -1.34 6.19 -3.18
N GLY A 98 -2.27 5.43 -2.62
CA GLY A 98 -3.70 5.70 -2.67
C GLY A 98 -4.39 5.53 -1.31
N ALA A 99 -5.40 6.36 -1.05
CA ALA A 99 -6.31 6.23 0.09
C ALA A 99 -7.69 5.76 -0.40
N ASN A 100 -8.09 4.58 0.04
CA ASN A 100 -9.15 3.78 -0.57
C ASN A 100 -10.26 3.52 0.44
N VAL A 101 -11.51 3.76 0.04
CA VAL A 101 -12.70 3.55 0.88
C VAL A 101 -13.63 2.58 0.17
N ASN A 102 -13.80 1.39 0.74
CA ASN A 102 -14.70 0.34 0.26
C ASN A 102 -14.46 -0.19 -1.18
N GLY A 103 -13.44 0.29 -1.88
CA GLY A 103 -13.06 -0.13 -3.23
C GLY A 103 -11.65 0.30 -3.57
N LEU A 104 -11.18 -0.08 -4.76
CA LEU A 104 -9.80 0.16 -5.22
C LEU A 104 -9.62 1.46 -6.00
N ARG A 105 -10.71 2.16 -6.35
CA ARG A 105 -10.60 3.53 -6.83
C ARG A 105 -10.28 4.43 -5.64
N SER A 106 -9.08 5.01 -5.60
CA SER A 106 -8.69 5.87 -4.49
C SER A 106 -9.51 7.15 -4.43
N GLU A 107 -9.87 7.57 -3.23
CA GLU A 107 -10.45 8.89 -2.95
C GLU A 107 -9.39 9.99 -3.12
N GLN A 108 -8.14 9.67 -2.75
CA GLN A 108 -6.96 10.50 -2.99
C GLN A 108 -5.80 9.60 -3.40
N SER A 109 -4.99 10.06 -4.36
CA SER A 109 -3.78 9.36 -4.77
C SER A 109 -2.68 10.34 -5.16
N TYR A 110 -1.43 9.91 -4.98
CA TYR A 110 -0.23 10.72 -5.24
C TYR A 110 0.86 9.85 -5.85
N TYR A 111 1.66 10.44 -6.74
CA TYR A 111 2.87 9.79 -7.24
C TYR A 111 3.77 9.40 -6.07
N ALA A 112 4.32 8.19 -6.09
CA ALA A 112 5.21 7.76 -5.02
C ALA A 112 6.49 8.61 -5.01
N GLY A 113 6.77 9.18 -3.84
CA GLY A 113 7.87 10.10 -3.63
C GLY A 113 7.84 10.71 -2.25
N TYR A 114 8.83 11.55 -1.96
CA TYR A 114 8.97 12.26 -0.69
C TYR A 114 9.50 13.66 -0.94
N TYR A 115 9.25 14.57 -0.01
CA TYR A 115 9.84 15.91 -0.04
C TYR A 115 11.16 15.90 0.75
N ASP A 116 12.22 16.42 0.17
CA ASP A 116 13.53 16.53 0.83
C ASP A 116 13.50 17.67 1.86
N ASP A 117 13.81 17.39 3.12
CA ASP A 117 13.78 18.37 4.21
C ASP A 117 14.73 19.56 4.01
N LYS A 118 15.77 19.42 3.18
CA LYS A 118 16.79 20.45 2.98
C LYS A 118 16.33 21.54 2.02
N ASP A 119 15.68 21.15 0.92
CA ASP A 119 15.32 22.06 -0.17
C ASP A 119 13.82 22.07 -0.49
N GLY A 120 13.02 21.23 0.17
CA GLY A 120 11.58 21.11 -0.04
C GLY A 120 11.20 20.55 -1.40
N SER A 121 12.16 20.01 -2.17
CA SER A 121 11.89 19.48 -3.49
C SER A 121 11.29 18.08 -3.42
N PHE A 122 10.34 17.80 -4.32
CA PHE A 122 9.79 16.46 -4.47
C PHE A 122 10.81 15.53 -5.14
N ARG A 123 11.09 14.40 -4.50
CA ARG A 123 11.95 13.32 -4.97
C ARG A 123 11.08 12.12 -5.31
N ASN A 124 11.15 11.66 -6.55
CA ASN A 124 10.45 10.46 -6.98
C ASN A 124 11.02 9.23 -6.25
N LEU A 125 10.14 8.37 -5.76
CA LEU A 125 10.48 7.09 -5.13
C LEU A 125 9.91 5.97 -5.99
N SER A 126 10.78 5.06 -6.47
CA SER A 126 10.33 3.84 -7.14
C SER A 126 9.98 2.79 -6.11
N LEU A 127 8.69 2.44 -6.00
CA LEU A 127 8.17 1.40 -5.10
C LEU A 127 8.74 0.01 -5.43
N ILE A 128 9.17 -0.20 -6.68
CA ILE A 128 9.74 -1.47 -7.15
C ILE A 128 11.27 -1.47 -7.12
N SER A 129 11.90 -0.49 -6.47
CA SER A 129 13.36 -0.38 -6.37
C SER A 129 14.02 -1.55 -5.63
N ARG A 130 13.25 -2.31 -4.85
CA ARG A 130 13.72 -3.40 -3.96
C ARG A 130 14.55 -2.93 -2.78
N GLU A 131 14.69 -1.63 -2.62
CA GLU A 131 15.26 -1.03 -1.43
C GLU A 131 14.24 -1.12 -0.28
N ALA A 132 14.73 -1.33 0.93
CA ALA A 132 13.89 -1.33 2.11
C ALA A 132 13.25 0.06 2.29
N MET A 133 11.95 0.09 2.56
CA MET A 133 11.17 1.31 2.74
C MET A 133 10.44 1.27 4.07
N GLN A 134 10.41 2.41 4.76
CA GLN A 134 9.59 2.58 5.96
C GLN A 134 8.44 3.53 5.63
N VAL A 135 7.23 3.10 5.96
CA VAL A 135 6.01 3.86 5.71
C VAL A 135 5.29 4.09 7.03
N TRP A 136 4.74 5.29 7.18
CA TRP A 136 4.00 5.74 8.34
C TRP A 136 2.59 6.08 7.88
N VAL A 137 1.60 5.69 8.68
CA VAL A 137 0.22 6.15 8.53
C VAL A 137 -0.18 6.72 9.87
N ASP A 138 -0.41 8.03 9.88
CA ASP A 138 -0.84 8.76 11.05
C ASP A 138 -2.32 9.14 10.90
N TYR A 139 -3.09 8.92 11.97
CA TYR A 139 -4.48 9.32 12.05
C TYR A 139 -4.69 10.33 13.17
N ASP A 140 -5.30 11.48 12.85
CA ASP A 140 -5.79 12.46 13.81
C ASP A 140 -7.30 12.29 14.00
N ASP A 141 -7.70 11.96 15.23
CA ASP A 141 -9.10 11.69 15.59
C ASP A 141 -9.96 12.95 15.70
N LYS A 142 -9.34 14.12 15.91
CA LYS A 142 -10.06 15.38 16.06
C LYS A 142 -10.47 15.94 14.71
N ASP A 143 -9.56 15.87 13.76
CA ASP A 143 -9.77 16.36 12.40
C ASP A 143 -10.27 15.26 11.46
N ALA A 144 -10.32 14.01 11.94
CA ALA A 144 -10.61 12.81 11.14
C ALA A 144 -9.73 12.76 9.88
N GLN A 145 -8.44 13.06 10.05
CA GLN A 145 -7.46 13.20 8.98
C GLN A 145 -6.46 12.04 9.01
N ILE A 146 -6.04 11.60 7.82
CA ILE A 146 -4.96 10.63 7.62
C ILE A 146 -3.82 11.33 6.89
N THR A 147 -2.58 11.05 7.31
CA THR A 147 -1.32 11.55 6.73
C THR A 147 -0.29 10.45 6.62
#